data_AF-A0A176TKL7-F1
#
_entry.id   AF-A0A176TKL7-F1
#
_cell.length_a   1.000
_cell.length_b   1.000
_cell.length_c   1.000
_cell.angle_alpha   90.00
_cell.angle_beta   90.00
_cell.angle_gamma   90.00
#
_symmetry.space_group_name_H-M   'P 1'
#
loop_
_entity.id
_entity.type
_entity.pdbx_description
1 polymer ?
#
loop_
_entity_poly.entity_id
_entity_poly.type
_entity_poly.pdbx_seq_one_letter_code
_entity_poly.pdbx_strand_id
1 'polypeptide(L)' 'MRKLKIDLNDQDYMGSHEASSMWGKQKDYVRTIYNKYPKRFPEGTIRKFGKQLIVTREGMEAVTGIKKSQLKDLKK' A
#
# COMPACT_ATOMS: atom_id res chain seq x y z
N MET A 1 13.10 23.47 11.96
CA MET A 1 12.63 22.61 10.85
C MET A 1 11.13 22.81 10.67
N ARG A 2 10.65 23.17 9.46
CA ARG A 2 9.22 23.19 9.17
C ARG A 2 8.73 21.75 9.11
N LYS A 3 7.82 21.37 10.02
CA LYS A 3 7.10 20.11 9.93
C LYS A 3 6.21 20.20 8.68
N LEU A 4 6.49 19.42 7.65
CA LEU A 4 5.62 19.33 6.49
C LEU A 4 4.26 18.77 6.95
N LYS A 5 3.15 19.33 6.44
CA LYS A 5 1.81 18.85 6.76
C LYS A 5 1.55 17.44 6.20
N ILE A 6 2.24 17.10 5.11
CA ILE A 6 2.26 15.79 4.46
C ILE A 6 3.72 15.53 4.07
N ASP A 7 4.30 14.44 4.58
CA ASP A 7 5.66 14.02 4.23
C ASP A 7 5.59 12.85 3.24
N LEU A 8 6.10 13.07 2.03
CA LEU A 8 6.16 12.03 1.00
C LEU A 8 7.32 11.06 1.22
N ASN A 9 8.26 11.36 2.12
CA ASN A 9 9.31 10.44 2.54
C ASN A 9 8.84 9.50 3.65
N ASP A 10 7.59 9.64 4.09
CA ASP A 10 7.00 8.70 5.03
C ASP A 10 6.91 7.31 4.41
N GLN A 11 7.37 6.31 5.16
CA GLN A 11 7.32 4.89 4.79
C GLN A 11 5.88 4.35 4.70
N ASP A 12 4.89 5.18 5.03
CA ASP A 12 3.49 4.87 4.85
C ASP A 12 3.02 4.93 3.40
N TYR A 13 3.74 5.61 2.51
CA TYR A 13 3.44 5.65 1.08
C TYR A 13 4.38 4.73 0.31
N MET A 14 3.81 3.83 -0.50
CA MET A 14 4.59 2.81 -1.21
C MET A 14 4.13 2.68 -2.65
N GLY A 15 5.04 2.30 -3.55
CA GLY A 15 4.64 1.84 -4.88
C GLY A 15 3.83 0.54 -4.80
N SER A 16 2.89 0.34 -5.72
CA SER A 16 2.05 -0.87 -5.76
C SER A 16 2.84 -2.18 -5.83
N HIS A 17 3.99 -2.14 -6.52
CA HIS A 17 4.90 -3.27 -6.63
C HIS A 17 5.57 -3.59 -5.29
N GLU A 18 6.21 -2.58 -4.70
CA GLU A 18 6.89 -2.68 -3.40
C GLU A 18 5.92 -3.11 -2.31
N ALA A 19 4.75 -2.49 -2.26
CA ALA A 19 3.66 -2.85 -1.36
C ALA A 19 3.28 -4.34 -1.47
N SER A 20 3.14 -4.83 -2.70
CA SER A 20 2.79 -6.23 -2.94
C SER A 20 3.90 -7.16 -2.43
N SER A 21 5.17 -6.84 -2.71
CA SER A 21 6.32 -7.62 -2.23
C SER A 21 6.47 -7.58 -0.71
N MET A 22 6.25 -6.43 -0.08
CA MET A 22 6.32 -6.28 1.38
C MET A 22 5.30 -7.16 2.11
N TRP A 23 4.11 -7.34 1.53
CA TRP A 23 3.05 -8.20 2.07
C TRP A 23 3.15 -9.67 1.59
N GLY A 24 4.26 -10.06 0.92
CA GLY A 24 4.45 -11.42 0.42
C GLY A 24 3.44 -11.83 -0.66
N LYS A 25 2.88 -10.86 -1.39
CA LYS A 25 1.94 -11.11 -2.50
C LYS A 25 2.66 -11.00 -3.85
N GLN A 26 2.00 -11.49 -4.90
CA GLN A 26 2.49 -11.31 -6.27
C GLN A 26 2.65 -9.82 -6.61
N LYS A 27 3.67 -9.50 -7.40
CA LYS A 27 4.08 -8.14 -7.79
C LYS A 27 2.94 -7.26 -8.34
N ASP A 28 1.99 -7.86 -9.06
CA ASP A 28 0.84 -7.18 -9.66
C ASP A 28 -0.44 -7.21 -8.80
N TYR A 29 -0.35 -7.69 -7.55
CA TYR A 29 -1.51 -7.90 -6.67
C TYR A 29 -2.30 -6.61 -6.46
N VAL A 30 -1.65 -5.55 -6.00
CA VAL A 30 -2.31 -4.25 -5.74
C VAL A 30 -2.97 -3.71 -7.01
N ARG A 31 -2.28 -3.78 -8.14
CA ARG A 31 -2.80 -3.34 -9.44
C ARG A 31 -4.03 -4.14 -9.86
N THR A 32 -3.99 -5.45 -9.67
CA THR A 32 -5.08 -6.37 -10.00
C THR A 32 -6.32 -6.09 -9.14
N ILE A 33 -6.13 -5.92 -7.83
CA ILE A 33 -7.24 -5.61 -6.92
C ILE A 33 -7.80 -4.22 -7.23
N TYR A 34 -6.95 -3.21 -7.46
CA TYR A 34 -7.40 -1.87 -7.80
C TYR A 34 -8.25 -1.86 -9.08
N ASN A 35 -7.85 -2.61 -10.10
CA ASN A 35 -8.59 -2.69 -11.36
C ASN A 35 -9.91 -3.47 -11.23
N LYS A 36 -9.93 -4.58 -10.46
CA LYS A 36 -11.11 -5.44 -10.34
C LYS A 36 -12.10 -4.96 -9.27
N TYR A 37 -11.57 -4.51 -8.14
CA TYR A 37 -12.31 -4.20 -6.93
C TYR A 37 -11.79 -2.90 -6.28
N PRO A 38 -11.89 -1.75 -6.97
CA PRO A 38 -11.36 -0.48 -6.46
C PRO A 38 -11.96 -0.10 -5.10
N LYS A 39 -13.24 -0.47 -4.86
CA LYS A 39 -13.96 -0.22 -3.59
C LYS A 39 -13.38 -0.94 -2.37
N ARG A 40 -12.48 -1.91 -2.55
CA ARG A 40 -11.80 -2.57 -1.42
C ARG A 40 -10.73 -1.69 -0.77
N PHE A 41 -10.20 -0.73 -1.52
CA PHE A 41 -9.33 0.28 -0.96
C PHE A 41 -10.19 1.42 -0.38
N PRO A 42 -10.02 1.78 0.90
CA PRO A 42 -10.68 2.96 1.45
C PRO A 42 -10.30 4.23 0.67
N GLU A 43 -11.20 5.20 0.64
CA GLU A 43 -10.98 6.45 -0.10
C GLU A 43 -9.73 7.17 0.42
N GLY A 44 -8.89 7.67 -0.50
CA GLY A 44 -7.63 8.33 -0.17
C GLY A 44 -6.45 7.39 0.14
N THR A 45 -6.67 6.08 0.28
CA THR A 45 -5.59 5.12 0.61
C THR A 45 -4.81 4.61 -0.60
N ILE A 46 -5.35 4.76 -1.81
CA ILE A 46 -4.70 4.40 -3.07
C ILE A 46 -4.95 5.49 -4.11
N ARG A 47 -3.92 5.80 -4.91
CA ARG A 47 -4.03 6.76 -6.01
C ARG A 47 -3.09 6.40 -7.15
N LYS A 48 -3.58 6.60 -8.38
CA LYS A 48 -2.76 6.47 -9.59
C LYS A 48 -2.03 7.78 -9.86
N PHE A 49 -0.70 7.70 -9.97
CA PHE A 49 0.19 8.79 -10.36
C PHE A 49 0.88 8.42 -11.68
N GLY A 50 0.40 9.00 -12.78
CA GLY A 50 0.89 8.65 -14.11
C GLY A 50 0.72 7.16 -14.42
N LYS A 51 1.86 6.46 -14.56
CA LYS A 51 1.89 5.00 -14.80
C LYS A 51 1.94 4.16 -13.52
N GLN A 52 2.23 4.77 -12.38
CA GLN A 52 2.43 4.09 -11.11
C GLN A 52 1.18 4.20 -10.22
N LEU A 53 0.96 3.19 -9.38
CA LEU A 53 -0.03 3.23 -8.31
C LEU A 53 0.72 3.40 -6.99
N ILE A 54 0.33 4.40 -6.21
CA ILE A 54 0.83 4.62 -4.86
C ILE A 54 -0.27 4.17 -3.91
N VAL A 55 0.11 3.36 -2.93
CA VAL A 55 -0.78 2.82 -1.92
C VAL A 55 -0.21 3.09 -0.54
N THR A 56 -1.09 3.38 0.40
CA THR A 56 -0.72 3.57 1.80
C THR A 56 -0.64 2.23 2.52
N ARG A 57 0.05 2.21 3.67
CA ARG A 57 -0.02 1.08 4.62
C ARG A 57 -1.47 0.73 4.95
N GLU A 58 -2.29 1.73 5.31
CA GLU A 58 -3.70 1.53 5.67
C GLU A 58 -4.49 0.86 4.53
N GLY A 59 -4.26 1.29 3.28
CA GLY A 59 -4.88 0.67 2.11
C GLY A 59 -4.50 -0.80 1.94
N MET A 60 -3.24 -1.16 2.20
CA MET A 60 -2.80 -2.55 2.16
C MET A 60 -3.37 -3.38 3.30
N GLU A 61 -3.43 -2.84 4.52
CA GLU A 61 -4.02 -3.51 5.68
C GLU A 61 -5.52 -3.76 5.46
N ALA A 62 -6.25 -2.79 4.90
CA ALA A 62 -7.67 -2.93 4.58
C ALA A 62 -7.94 -4.02 3.53
N VAL A 63 -7.11 -4.09 2.48
CA VAL A 63 -7.29 -5.06 1.39
C VAL A 63 -6.84 -6.47 1.76
N THR A 64 -5.73 -6.59 2.49
CA THR A 64 -5.16 -7.89 2.83
C THR A 64 -5.69 -8.46 4.14
N GLY A 65 -6.22 -7.61 5.03
CA GLY A 65 -6.56 -7.97 6.40
C GLY A 65 -5.34 -8.23 7.30
N ILE A 66 -4.12 -8.01 6.79
CA ILE A 66 -2.86 -8.29 7.49
C ILE A 66 -2.25 -6.98 7.93
N LYS A 67 -2.09 -6.79 9.23
CA LYS A 67 -1.41 -5.61 9.79
C LYS A 67 0.10 -5.68 9.54
N LYS A 68 0.74 -4.54 9.33
CA LYS A 68 2.21 -4.48 9.13
C LYS A 68 2.99 -5.08 10.31
N SER A 69 2.46 -5.01 11.53
CA SER A 69 3.07 -5.63 12.71
C SER A 69 3.16 -7.16 12.57
N GLN A 70 2.16 -7.80 11.97
CA GLN A 70 2.09 -9.25 11.79
C GLN A 70 3.05 -9.75 10.69
N LEU A 71 3.45 -8.88 9.76
CA LEU A 71 4.42 -9.24 8.72
C LEU A 71 5.82 -9.51 9.28
N LYS A 72 6.17 -8.96 10.45
CA LYS A 72 7.45 -9.24 11.11
C LYS A 72 7.52 -10.67 11.63
N ASP A 73 6.39 -11.24 12.02
CA ASP A 73 6.30 -12.60 12.58
C ASP A 73 6.41 -13.68 11.48
N LEU A 74 6.06 -13.33 10.23
CA LEU A 74 6.18 -14.21 9.06
C LEU A 74 7.61 -14.32 8.50
N LYS A 75 8.56 -13.52 9.00
CA LYS A 75 9.97 -13.54 8.55
C LYS A 75 10.91 -14.32 9.47
N LYS A 76 10.37 -15.06 10.45
CA LYS A 76 11.15 -15.86 11.40
C LYS A 76 11.24 -17.31 10.97
#